data_AF-A0A9X0B1H8-F1
#
_entry.id   AF-A0A9X0B1H8-F1
#
_cell.length_a   1.000
_cell.length_b   1.000
_cell.length_c   1.000
_cell.angle_alpha   90.00
_cell.angle_beta   90.00
_cell.angle_gamma   90.00
#
_symmetry.space_group_name_H-M   'P 1'
#
loop_
_entity.id
_entity.type
_entity.pdbx_description
1 polymer ?
#
loop_
_entity_poly.entity_id
_entity_poly.type
_entity_poly.pdbx_seq_one_letter_code
_entity_poly.pdbx_strand_id
1 'polypeptide(L)'
;MKVTVHEKPRSDEPSVAVSNQVTDTRGRVIRYRELDPLQESRLILAIGAQAAMNPVYVNVYAIPAARVSDIDGDEYAIPQTQAQVDAMISILGREGMDALATRFFPTGDCNQGDDIHRTATKNSP
;
A
#
# COMPACT_ATOMS: atom_id res chain seq x y z
N MET A 1 -4.34 50.67 -8.06
CA MET A 1 -3.91 49.73 -7.00
C MET A 1 -3.24 48.54 -7.68
N LYS A 2 -1.93 48.36 -7.50
CA LYS A 2 -1.18 47.16 -7.93
C LYS A 2 -1.25 46.15 -6.80
N VAL A 3 -1.73 44.94 -7.06
CA VAL A 3 -1.57 43.80 -6.17
C VAL A 3 -0.77 42.77 -6.95
N THR A 4 0.45 42.50 -6.49
CA THR A 4 1.35 41.49 -7.05
C THR A 4 1.84 40.68 -5.86
N VAL A 5 1.46 39.41 -5.77
CA VAL A 5 2.08 38.44 -4.84
C VAL A 5 2.24 37.09 -5.54
N HIS A 6 3.45 36.94 -6.08
CA HIS A 6 4.32 35.77 -6.18
C HIS A 6 3.71 34.37 -6.23
N GLU A 7 3.69 33.85 -7.46
CA GLU A 7 3.82 32.44 -7.79
C GLU A 7 5.15 31.90 -7.24
N LYS A 8 5.09 30.79 -6.49
CA LYS A 8 6.26 29.93 -6.23
C LYS A 8 5.91 28.51 -6.67
N PRO A 9 6.65 27.93 -7.63
CA PRO A 9 6.50 26.51 -7.94
C PRO A 9 7.01 25.72 -6.74
N ARG A 10 6.16 24.85 -6.18
CA ARG A 10 6.63 23.83 -5.24
C ARG A 10 7.20 22.68 -6.08
N SER A 11 8.46 22.84 -6.46
CA SER A 11 9.32 21.75 -6.91
C SER A 11 9.68 20.93 -5.66
N ASP A 12 9.01 19.80 -5.47
CA ASP A 12 9.45 18.79 -4.52
C ASP A 12 10.44 17.86 -5.25
N GLU A 13 11.73 18.20 -5.15
CA GLU A 13 12.86 17.38 -5.55
C GLU A 13 12.97 16.10 -4.69
N PRO A 14 13.59 15.03 -5.21
CA PRO A 14 13.32 13.66 -4.81
C PRO A 14 13.92 13.33 -3.44
N SER A 15 13.07 12.84 -2.53
CA SER A 15 13.50 12.21 -1.29
C SER A 15 14.43 11.03 -1.59
N VAL A 16 15.59 11.04 -0.94
CA VAL A 16 16.66 10.02 -0.99
C VAL A 16 16.08 8.60 -0.86
N ALA A 17 16.56 7.72 -1.75
CA ALA A 17 16.07 6.39 -2.02
C ALA A 17 16.13 5.43 -0.81
N VAL A 18 15.05 5.36 -0.05
CA VAL A 18 14.56 4.05 0.40
C VAL A 18 13.87 3.46 -0.82
N SER A 19 14.32 2.31 -1.30
CA SER A 19 13.70 1.63 -2.44
C SER A 19 12.31 1.14 -2.04
N ASN A 20 11.35 2.06 -1.99
CA ASN A 20 9.94 1.82 -1.74
C ASN A 20 9.33 1.17 -2.99
N GLN A 21 9.81 -0.02 -3.30
CA GLN A 21 9.35 -0.81 -4.43
C GLN A 21 9.08 -2.22 -3.98
N VAL A 22 8.11 -2.85 -4.63
CA VAL A 22 7.84 -4.28 -4.53
C VAL A 22 7.64 -4.82 -5.93
N THR A 23 8.08 -6.06 -6.16
CA THR A 23 7.83 -6.75 -7.42
C THR A 23 6.68 -7.72 -7.22
N ASP A 24 5.67 -7.65 -8.08
CA ASP A 24 4.58 -8.60 -8.06
C ASP A 24 4.97 -9.94 -8.71
N THR A 25 4.11 -10.95 -8.62
CA THR A 25 4.37 -12.27 -9.22
C THR A 25 4.34 -12.25 -10.75
N ARG A 26 3.86 -11.16 -11.36
CA ARG A 26 3.85 -10.93 -12.81
C ARG A 26 5.14 -10.27 -13.30
N GLY A 27 6.04 -9.89 -12.39
CA GLY A 27 7.31 -9.23 -12.68
C GLY A 27 7.21 -7.71 -12.82
N ARG A 28 6.06 -7.11 -12.51
CA ARG A 28 5.89 -5.64 -12.53
C ARG A 28 6.52 -5.01 -11.30
N VAL A 29 7.13 -3.85 -11.47
CA VAL A 29 7.72 -3.09 -10.37
C VAL A 29 6.73 -2.04 -9.90
N ILE A 30 6.23 -2.19 -8.68
CA ILE A 30 5.29 -1.28 -8.05
C ILE A 30 6.06 -0.43 -7.04
N ARG A 31 6.16 0.87 -7.31
CA ARG A 31 6.70 1.83 -6.35
C ARG A 31 5.56 2.42 -5.52
N TYR A 32 5.82 2.62 -4.24
CA TYR A 32 4.86 3.16 -3.30
C TYR A 32 5.42 4.34 -2.51
N ARG A 33 4.51 5.17 -2.02
CA ARG A 33 4.74 6.34 -1.18
C ARG A 33 4.02 6.17 0.16
N GLU A 34 4.52 6.83 1.19
CA GLU A 34 3.73 7.04 2.40
C GLU A 34 2.72 8.17 2.17
N LEU A 35 1.56 8.07 2.82
CA LEU A 35 0.55 9.12 2.79
C LEU A 35 0.65 9.94 4.07
N ASP A 36 0.58 11.26 3.95
CA ASP A 36 0.46 12.12 5.13
C ASP A 36 -0.98 12.07 5.70
N PRO A 37 -1.19 12.41 6.99
CA PRO A 37 -2.52 12.34 7.60
C PRO A 37 -3.61 13.16 6.90
N LEU A 38 -3.24 14.27 6.23
CA LEU A 38 -4.19 15.07 5.46
C LEU A 38 -4.56 14.35 4.15
N GLN A 39 -3.60 13.70 3.50
CA GLN A 39 -3.86 12.85 2.33
C GLN A 39 -4.76 11.66 2.68
N GLU A 40 -4.50 10.96 3.78
CA GLU A 40 -5.35 9.86 4.24
C GLU A 40 -6.77 10.34 4.56
N SER A 41 -6.91 11.47 5.27
CA SER A 41 -8.23 12.06 5.53
C SER A 41 -8.99 12.40 4.25
N ARG A 42 -8.31 13.00 3.26
CA ARG A 42 -8.91 13.33 1.96
C ARG A 42 -9.34 12.09 1.19
N LEU A 43 -8.53 11.03 1.22
CA LEU A 43 -8.87 9.75 0.61
C LEU A 43 -10.13 9.16 1.24
N ILE A 44 -10.23 9.14 2.56
CA ILE A 44 -11.40 8.59 3.29
C ILE A 44 -12.68 9.38 2.92
N LEU A 45 -12.58 10.69 2.77
CA LEU A 45 -13.71 11.51 2.31
C LEU A 45 -14.05 11.24 0.84
N ALA A 46 -13.03 11.05 -0.01
CA ALA A 46 -13.17 10.79 -1.45
C ALA A 46 -13.84 9.46 -1.80
N ILE A 47 -13.61 8.40 -1.00
CA ILE A 47 -14.28 7.11 -1.16
C ILE A 47 -15.75 7.14 -0.69
N GLY A 48 -16.12 8.16 0.08
CA GLY A 48 -17.49 8.36 0.57
C GLY A 48 -17.83 7.58 1.83
N ALA A 49 -18.86 8.06 2.54
CA ALA A 49 -19.24 7.57 3.87
C ALA A 49 -19.58 6.07 3.91
N GLN A 50 -20.22 5.54 2.86
CA GLN A 50 -20.61 4.12 2.82
C GLN A 50 -19.40 3.18 2.77
N ALA A 51 -18.45 3.45 1.86
CA ALA A 51 -17.23 2.65 1.74
C ALA A 51 -16.32 2.83 2.96
N ALA A 52 -16.25 4.05 3.52
CA ALA A 52 -15.46 4.35 4.71
C ALA A 52 -15.94 3.61 5.97
N MET A 53 -17.21 3.22 6.05
CA MET A 53 -17.74 2.38 7.14
C MET A 53 -17.23 0.94 7.09
N ASN A 54 -16.59 0.51 6.00
CA ASN A 54 -15.98 -0.81 5.89
C ASN A 54 -14.47 -0.70 6.15
N PRO A 55 -14.00 -0.93 7.39
CA PRO A 55 -12.57 -0.79 7.71
C PRO A 55 -11.71 -1.81 6.96
N VAL A 56 -12.26 -2.96 6.58
CA VAL A 56 -11.54 -3.94 5.76
C VAL A 56 -11.30 -3.39 4.37
N TYR A 57 -12.32 -2.78 3.73
CA TYR A 57 -12.15 -2.12 2.44
C TYR A 57 -11.09 -1.02 2.51
N VAL A 58 -11.19 -0.14 3.51
CA VAL A 58 -10.26 1.00 3.66
C VAL A 58 -8.82 0.53 3.86
N ASN A 59 -8.58 -0.36 4.83
CA ASN A 59 -7.24 -0.73 5.24
C ASN A 59 -6.57 -1.75 4.31
N VAL A 60 -7.34 -2.66 3.71
CA VAL A 60 -6.79 -3.73 2.85
C VAL A 60 -6.74 -3.31 1.39
N TYR A 61 -7.62 -2.40 0.95
CA TYR A 61 -7.74 -2.03 -0.45
C TYR A 61 -7.44 -0.55 -0.71
N ALA A 62 -8.23 0.36 -0.12
CA ALA A 62 -8.18 1.78 -0.50
C ALA A 62 -6.84 2.45 -0.14
N ILE A 63 -6.35 2.26 1.09
CA ILE A 63 -5.08 2.84 1.55
C ILE A 63 -3.89 2.25 0.78
N PRO A 64 -3.72 0.92 0.66
CA PRO A 64 -2.63 0.34 -0.12
C PRO A 64 -2.64 0.78 -1.58
N ALA A 65 -3.82 0.84 -2.21
CA ALA A 65 -3.95 1.32 -3.59
C ALA A 65 -3.55 2.80 -3.72
N ALA A 66 -3.95 3.65 -2.78
CA ALA A 66 -3.61 5.08 -2.79
C ALA A 66 -2.12 5.37 -2.51
N ARG A 67 -1.42 4.43 -1.86
CA ARG A 67 0.02 4.50 -1.64
C ARG A 67 0.82 4.20 -2.91
N VAL A 68 0.23 3.64 -3.96
CA VAL A 68 0.97 3.39 -5.21
C VAL A 68 1.35 4.71 -5.86
N SER A 69 2.63 4.83 -6.21
CA SER A 69 3.15 6.01 -6.89
C SER A 69 3.46 5.77 -8.35
N ASP A 70 3.90 4.56 -8.69
CA ASP A 70 4.32 4.21 -10.04
C ASP A 70 4.23 2.69 -10.24
N ILE A 71 3.83 2.27 -11.44
CA ILE A 71 3.84 0.87 -11.86
C ILE A 71 4.57 0.81 -13.19
N ASP A 72 5.70 0.11 -13.26
CA ASP A 72 6.50 -0.06 -14.48
C ASP A 72 6.91 1.25 -15.19
N GLY A 73 7.00 2.36 -14.46
CA GLY A 73 7.31 3.68 -15.03
C GLY A 73 6.09 4.56 -15.32
N ASP A 74 4.87 4.04 -15.18
CA ASP A 74 3.65 4.83 -15.24
C ASP A 74 3.35 5.43 -13.87
N GLU A 75 3.43 6.76 -13.76
CA GLU A 75 3.15 7.49 -12.52
C GLU A 75 1.65 7.64 -12.25
N TYR A 76 1.27 7.43 -10.98
CA TYR A 76 -0.11 7.56 -10.53
C TYR A 76 -0.22 8.55 -9.38
N ALA A 77 -1.18 9.47 -9.48
CA ALA A 77 -1.50 10.40 -8.40
C ALA A 77 -2.33 9.71 -7.30
N ILE A 78 -2.38 10.33 -6.13
CA ILE A 78 -3.24 9.88 -5.02
C ILE A 78 -4.71 9.99 -5.48
N PRO A 79 -5.50 8.90 -5.38
CA PRO A 79 -6.91 8.90 -5.77
C PRO A 79 -7.73 9.97 -5.04
N GLN A 80 -8.57 10.68 -5.78
CA GLN A 80 -9.46 11.72 -5.27
C GLN A 80 -10.95 11.36 -5.36
N THR A 81 -11.26 10.16 -5.87
CA THR A 81 -12.63 9.63 -5.94
C THR A 81 -12.61 8.12 -5.73
N GLN A 82 -13.75 7.56 -5.30
CA GLN A 82 -13.93 6.10 -5.21
C GLN A 82 -13.61 5.39 -6.53
N ALA A 83 -14.07 5.95 -7.66
CA ALA A 83 -13.82 5.36 -8.98
C ALA A 83 -12.31 5.27 -9.33
N GLN A 84 -11.49 6.23 -8.87
CA GLN A 84 -10.04 6.18 -9.07
C GLN A 84 -9.39 5.11 -8.18
N VAL A 85 -9.90 4.91 -6.97
CA VAL A 85 -9.46 3.79 -6.10
C VAL A 85 -9.79 2.46 -6.76
N ASP A 86 -11.01 2.29 -7.25
CA ASP A 86 -11.45 1.05 -7.90
C ASP A 86 -10.65 0.77 -9.19
N ALA A 87 -10.34 1.82 -9.96
CA ALA A 87 -9.47 1.71 -11.13
C ALA A 87 -8.05 1.25 -10.75
N MET A 88 -7.47 1.82 -9.69
CA MET A 88 -6.15 1.42 -9.19
C MET A 88 -6.15 -0.03 -8.70
N ILE A 89 -7.17 -0.44 -7.95
CA ILE A 89 -7.34 -1.84 -7.51
C ILE A 89 -7.41 -2.78 -8.72
N SER A 90 -8.15 -2.38 -9.76
CA SER A 90 -8.26 -3.14 -11.02
C SER A 90 -6.92 -3.27 -11.75
N ILE A 91 -6.14 -2.18 -11.83
CA ILE A 91 -4.81 -2.17 -12.45
C ILE A 91 -3.83 -3.07 -11.69
N LEU A 92 -3.82 -2.97 -10.36
CA LEU A 92 -2.96 -3.79 -9.49
C LEU A 92 -3.34 -5.27 -9.59
N GLY A 93 -4.64 -5.56 -9.67
CA GLY A 93 -5.15 -6.92 -9.67
C GLY A 93 -4.80 -7.66 -8.37
N ARG A 94 -4.94 -8.98 -8.38
CA ARG A 94 -4.68 -9.80 -7.20
C ARG A 94 -3.19 -9.79 -6.83
N GLU A 95 -2.34 -9.95 -7.83
CA GLU A 95 -0.90 -10.10 -7.69
C GLU A 95 -0.25 -8.83 -7.12
N GLY A 96 -0.66 -7.66 -7.61
CA GLY A 96 -0.15 -6.37 -7.12
C GLY A 96 -0.62 -6.09 -5.69
N MET A 97 -1.89 -6.39 -5.38
CA MET A 97 -2.42 -6.20 -4.03
C MET A 97 -1.77 -7.14 -3.01
N ASP A 98 -1.52 -8.41 -3.36
CA ASP A 98 -0.84 -9.38 -2.49
C ASP A 98 0.62 -8.97 -2.22
N ALA A 99 1.31 -8.43 -3.23
CA ALA A 99 2.67 -7.90 -3.10
C ALA A 99 2.72 -6.72 -2.13
N LEU A 100 1.77 -5.77 -2.24
CA LEU A 100 1.64 -4.65 -1.31
C LEU A 100 1.26 -5.12 0.10
N ALA A 101 0.34 -6.08 0.22
CA ALA A 101 -0.10 -6.61 1.51
C ALA A 101 1.06 -7.26 2.28
N THR A 102 1.87 -8.08 1.59
CA THR A 102 3.08 -8.70 2.19
C THR A 102 4.06 -7.64 2.69
N ARG A 103 4.13 -6.50 2.01
CA ARG A 103 5.02 -5.39 2.39
C ARG A 103 4.49 -4.58 3.57
N PHE A 104 3.21 -4.27 3.60
CA PHE A 104 2.60 -3.41 4.64
C PHE A 104 2.18 -4.18 5.89
N PHE A 105 1.85 -5.45 5.76
CA PHE A 105 1.46 -6.34 6.84
C PHE A 105 2.46 -7.50 6.90
N PRO A 106 3.70 -7.27 7.36
CA PRO A 106 4.65 -8.36 7.54
C PRO A 106 4.06 -9.33 8.55
N THR A 107 3.69 -10.52 8.08
CA THR A 107 3.27 -11.62 8.94
C THR A 107 4.46 -11.95 9.83
N GLY A 108 4.41 -11.54 11.10
CA GLY A 108 5.40 -11.98 12.09
C GLY A 108 5.35 -13.51 12.15
N ASP A 109 6.48 -14.13 11.83
CA ASP A 109 6.76 -15.58 11.80
C ASP A 109 5.66 -16.48 12.41
N CYS A 110 4.75 -16.99 11.58
CA CYS A 110 3.97 -18.19 11.90
C CYS A 110 4.84 -19.43 11.67
N ASN A 111 5.98 -19.54 12.37
CA ASN A 111 6.79 -20.75 12.39
C ASN A 111 6.63 -21.43 13.77
N GLN A 112 5.44 -21.96 14.05
CA GLN A 112 5.30 -22.98 15.09
C GLN A 112 5.69 -24.30 14.44
N GLY A 113 6.95 -24.66 14.65
CA GLY A 113 7.62 -25.78 13.98
C GLY A 113 6.83 -27.08 13.94
N ASP A 114 6.84 -27.66 12.76
CA ASP A 114 6.70 -29.10 12.52
C ASP A 114 7.76 -29.88 13.33
N ASP A 115 7.49 -30.23 14.58
CA ASP A 115 8.31 -31.17 15.36
C ASP A 115 7.47 -31.99 16.36
N ILE A 116 6.45 -32.70 15.87
CA ILE A 116 5.84 -33.85 16.57
C ILE A 116 6.09 -35.12 15.77
N HIS A 117 7.36 -35.42 15.49
CA HIS A 117 7.76 -36.78 15.16
C HIS A 117 9.03 -37.19 15.90
N ARG A 118 8.80 -38.07 16.89
CA ARG A 118 9.62 -39.28 17.16
C ARG A 118 10.98 -39.09 17.81
N THR A 119 10.99 -38.94 19.14
CA THR A 119 11.92 -39.60 20.11
C THR A 119 11.26 -39.43 21.49
N ALA A 120 11.21 -40.36 22.45
CA ALA A 120 12.01 -41.53 22.73
C ALA A 120 11.17 -42.59 23.45
N THR A 121 11.28 -43.83 22.97
CA THR A 121 11.17 -45.03 23.82
C THR A 121 12.26 -44.97 24.91
N LYS A 122 11.96 -45.60 26.05
CA LYS A 122 12.86 -46.06 27.13
C LYS A 122 13.09 -45.07 28.29
N ASN A 123 12.36 -45.27 29.39
CA ASN A 123 13.01 -45.80 30.61
C ASN A 123 11.99 -46.29 31.65
N SER A 124 12.07 -47.59 31.94
CA SER A 124 11.83 -48.16 33.28
C SER A 124 12.97 -47.72 34.22
N PRO A 125 12.71 -47.64 35.53
CA PRO A 125 12.84 -48.80 36.41
C PRO A 125 11.62 -49.07 37.30
#